data_AF-A0A833DZ65-F1
#
_entry.id   AF-A0A833DZ65-F1
#
_cell.length_a   1.000
_cell.length_b   1.000
_cell.length_c   1.000
_cell.angle_alpha   90.00
_cell.angle_beta   90.00
_cell.angle_gamma   90.00
#
_symmetry.space_group_name_H-M   'P 1'
#
loop_
_entity.id
_entity.type
_entity.pdbx_description
1 polymer ?
#
loop_
_entity_poly.entity_id
_entity_poly.type
_entity_poly.pdbx_seq_one_letter_code
_entity_poly.pdbx_strand_id
1 'polypeptide(L)'
;MEEDLGRLKDALRRLQMGIYYLNTYLRESFEIKSTLESLEQAFRDYQEIINSTPNLDGVAEEYVREQDLLPVFKEMKARYEAIAGLMKKYDCLIEEIDSALERYRSYRYYLFPEDDAVVRFVDAVFSSRGDVTVKPVIMSENNIAEALEKMGGRKISRVTYVFPGERASEVADVFLRKFPTAGFVMEDREIKITWKQDVNVIRVDAPKEKIFELDETARRVGATVLSV
;
A
#
# COMPACT_ATOMS: atom_id res chain seq x y z
N MET A 1 -34.45 5.95 -1.75
CA MET A 1 -33.64 4.72 -1.59
C MET A 1 -33.09 4.21 -2.91
N GLU A 2 -33.90 3.79 -3.89
CA GLU A 2 -33.39 3.35 -5.21
C GLU A 2 -32.71 4.49 -5.99
N GLU A 3 -33.29 5.68 -5.98
CA GLU A 3 -32.72 6.88 -6.61
C GLU A 3 -31.38 7.29 -5.95
N ASP A 4 -31.33 7.29 -4.62
CA ASP A 4 -30.10 7.60 -3.87
C ASP A 4 -28.98 6.57 -4.13
N LEU A 5 -29.35 5.29 -4.26
CA LEU A 5 -28.43 4.22 -4.60
C LEU A 5 -27.86 4.39 -6.02
N GLY A 6 -28.69 4.82 -6.98
CA GLY A 6 -28.25 5.17 -8.32
C GLY A 6 -27.23 6.31 -8.30
N ARG A 7 -27.55 7.42 -7.62
CA ARG A 7 -26.66 8.57 -7.47
C ARG A 7 -25.32 8.22 -6.81
N LEU A 8 -25.34 7.36 -5.80
CA LEU A 8 -24.13 6.88 -5.13
C LEU A 8 -23.25 6.06 -6.08
N LYS A 9 -23.83 5.11 -6.82
CA LYS A 9 -23.09 4.29 -7.80
C LYS A 9 -22.43 5.15 -8.87
N ASP A 10 -23.16 6.14 -9.39
CA ASP A 10 -22.62 7.06 -10.41
C ASP A 10 -21.51 7.97 -9.85
N ALA A 11 -21.62 8.40 -8.60
CA ALA A 11 -20.57 9.16 -7.94
C ALA A 11 -19.30 8.30 -7.75
N LEU A 12 -19.43 7.08 -7.24
CA LEU A 12 -18.30 6.16 -7.05
C LEU A 12 -17.63 5.79 -8.38
N ARG A 13 -18.41 5.58 -9.44
CA ARG A 13 -17.87 5.31 -10.78
C ARG A 13 -17.06 6.49 -11.31
N ARG A 14 -17.56 7.71 -11.16
CA ARG A 14 -16.83 8.92 -11.58
C ARG A 14 -15.55 9.12 -10.77
N LEU A 15 -15.60 8.88 -9.46
CA LEU A 15 -14.42 8.92 -8.60
C LEU A 15 -13.37 7.89 -9.04
N GLN A 16 -13.78 6.65 -9.29
CA GLN A 16 -12.89 5.58 -9.77
C GLN A 16 -12.21 5.96 -11.09
N MET A 17 -12.98 6.48 -12.06
CA MET A 17 -12.43 6.94 -13.35
C MET A 17 -11.44 8.09 -13.16
N GLY A 18 -11.80 9.08 -12.32
CA GLY A 18 -10.93 10.23 -12.02
C GLY A 18 -9.60 9.79 -11.39
N ILE A 19 -9.63 8.92 -10.39
CA ILE A 19 -8.44 8.34 -9.75
C ILE A 19 -7.59 7.58 -10.78
N TYR A 20 -8.22 6.77 -11.63
CA TYR A 20 -7.51 6.00 -12.66
C TYR A 20 -6.76 6.90 -13.65
N TYR A 21 -7.41 7.94 -14.17
CA TYR A 21 -6.77 8.87 -15.09
C TYR A 21 -5.65 9.66 -14.41
N LEU A 22 -5.89 10.16 -13.18
CA LEU A 22 -4.87 10.89 -12.43
C LEU A 22 -3.63 10.03 -12.19
N ASN A 23 -3.80 8.77 -11.78
CA ASN A 23 -2.68 7.83 -11.60
C ASN A 23 -1.93 7.54 -12.91
N THR A 24 -2.62 7.57 -14.05
CA THR A 24 -1.98 7.38 -15.37
C THR A 24 -1.12 8.58 -15.72
N TYR A 25 -1.64 9.80 -15.59
CA TYR A 25 -0.88 11.03 -15.84
C TYR A 25 0.27 11.23 -14.84
N LEU A 26 0.08 10.89 -13.57
CA LEU A 26 1.15 10.92 -12.57
C LEU A 26 2.25 9.90 -12.90
N ARG A 27 1.93 8.76 -13.52
CA ARG A 27 2.95 7.82 -13.99
C ARG A 27 3.73 8.38 -15.19
N GLU A 28 3.06 9.09 -16.09
CA GLU A 28 3.74 9.77 -17.20
C GLU A 28 4.63 10.94 -16.70
N SER A 29 4.36 11.48 -15.51
CA SER A 29 5.18 12.54 -14.89
C SER A 29 6.62 12.12 -14.53
N PHE A 30 6.95 10.82 -14.56
CA PHE A 30 8.35 10.36 -14.47
C PHE A 30 9.21 10.95 -15.60
N GLU A 31 8.64 11.16 -16.78
CA GLU A 31 9.34 11.77 -17.91
C GLU A 31 9.62 13.27 -17.66
N ILE A 32 8.71 13.96 -16.96
CA ILE A 32 8.89 15.36 -16.56
C ILE A 32 10.09 15.47 -15.60
N LYS A 33 10.20 14.57 -14.61
CA LYS A 33 11.33 14.56 -13.68
C LYS A 33 12.67 14.46 -14.41
N SER A 34 12.82 13.46 -15.29
CA SER A 34 14.04 13.25 -16.08
C SER A 34 14.39 14.48 -16.95
N THR A 35 13.36 15.11 -17.54
CA THR A 35 13.53 16.32 -18.34
C THR A 35 14.00 17.51 -17.51
N LEU A 36 13.46 17.69 -16.30
CA LEU A 36 13.86 18.75 -15.38
C LEU A 36 15.30 18.55 -14.88
N GLU A 37 15.69 17.32 -14.54
CA GLU A 37 17.07 16.99 -14.15
C GLU A 37 18.05 17.25 -15.30
N SER A 38 17.67 16.91 -16.54
CA SER A 38 18.46 17.20 -17.74
C SER A 38 18.60 18.71 -17.99
N LEU A 39 17.52 19.48 -17.80
CA LEU A 39 17.54 20.94 -17.92
C LEU A 39 18.43 21.59 -16.85
N GLU A 40 18.37 21.10 -15.61
CA GLU A 40 19.24 21.55 -14.53
C GLU A 40 20.72 21.32 -14.87
N GLN A 41 21.05 20.13 -15.38
CA GLN A 41 22.42 19.83 -15.78
C GLN A 41 22.88 20.73 -16.93
N ALA A 42 22.07 20.90 -17.97
CA ALA A 42 22.39 21.78 -19.09
C ALA A 42 22.62 23.24 -18.64
N PHE A 43 21.86 23.71 -17.65
CA PHE A 43 22.07 25.04 -17.08
C PHE A 43 23.36 25.15 -16.28
N ARG A 44 23.71 24.11 -15.50
CA ARG A 44 25.00 24.05 -14.78
C ARG A 44 26.17 24.06 -15.75
N ASP A 45 26.10 23.26 -16.81
CA ASP A 45 27.14 23.20 -17.86
C ASP A 45 27.29 24.56 -18.53
N TYR A 46 26.18 25.22 -18.88
CA TYR A 46 26.19 26.59 -19.39
C TYR A 46 26.89 27.56 -18.43
N GLN A 47 26.55 27.54 -17.14
CA GLN A 47 27.18 28.41 -16.14
C GLN A 47 28.68 28.13 -16.01
N GLU A 48 29.09 26.87 -16.02
CA GLU A 48 30.50 26.48 -15.94
C GLU A 48 31.28 26.98 -17.17
N ILE A 49 30.75 26.82 -18.38
CA ILE A 49 31.38 27.27 -19.63
C ILE A 49 31.58 28.79 -19.62
N ILE A 50 30.53 29.54 -19.26
CA ILE A 50 30.58 31.01 -19.20
C ILE A 50 31.58 31.49 -18.15
N ASN A 51 31.62 30.87 -16.98
CA ASN A 51 32.52 31.28 -15.90
C ASN A 51 33.99 30.88 -16.15
N SER A 52 34.24 29.81 -16.90
CA SER A 52 35.59 29.27 -17.14
C SER A 52 36.27 29.83 -18.39
N THR A 53 35.50 30.39 -19.34
CA THR A 53 36.03 30.87 -20.61
C THR A 53 35.89 32.39 -20.76
N PRO A 54 36.99 33.15 -20.74
CA PRO A 54 36.94 34.61 -20.90
C PRO A 54 36.28 35.02 -22.23
N ASN A 55 35.49 36.11 -22.19
CA ASN A 55 34.87 36.76 -23.35
C ASN A 55 33.76 35.95 -24.08
N LEU A 56 33.11 34.97 -23.44
CA LEU A 56 31.94 34.29 -24.03
C LEU A 56 30.61 35.00 -23.79
N ASP A 57 30.52 35.97 -22.88
CA ASP A 57 29.26 36.63 -22.50
C ASP A 57 28.49 37.19 -23.71
N GLY A 58 29.18 37.87 -24.61
CA GLY A 58 28.56 38.45 -25.80
C GLY A 58 28.09 37.40 -26.82
N VAL A 59 28.80 36.28 -26.93
CA VAL A 59 28.39 35.14 -27.79
C VAL A 59 27.17 34.47 -27.18
N ALA A 60 27.15 34.26 -25.87
CA ALA A 60 26.02 33.70 -25.16
C ALA A 60 24.77 34.58 -25.26
N GLU A 61 24.91 35.90 -25.12
CA GLU A 61 23.83 36.86 -25.30
C GLU A 61 23.22 36.76 -26.71
N GLU A 62 24.06 36.64 -27.74
CA GLU A 62 23.61 36.46 -29.12
C GLU A 62 22.83 35.15 -29.31
N TYR A 63 23.34 34.03 -28.81
CA TYR A 63 22.64 32.74 -28.87
C TYR A 63 21.32 32.73 -28.10
N VAL A 64 21.29 33.34 -26.89
CA VAL A 64 20.05 33.48 -26.09
C VAL A 64 19.00 34.26 -26.85
N ARG A 65 19.41 35.32 -27.56
CA ARG A 65 18.52 36.16 -28.37
C ARG A 65 18.06 35.45 -29.64
N GLU A 66 18.96 34.82 -30.38
CA GLU A 66 18.62 34.12 -31.64
C GLU A 66 17.67 32.95 -31.43
N GLN A 67 17.83 32.23 -30.33
CA GLN A 67 16.99 31.08 -29.97
C GLN A 67 15.75 31.48 -29.14
N ASP A 68 15.57 32.77 -28.86
CA ASP A 68 14.48 33.32 -28.06
C ASP A 68 14.27 32.60 -26.70
N LEU A 69 15.39 32.24 -26.04
CA LEU A 69 15.34 31.36 -24.86
C LEU A 69 14.63 32.02 -23.68
N LEU A 70 14.70 33.35 -23.55
CA LEU A 70 14.13 34.06 -22.42
C LEU A 70 12.59 34.05 -22.43
N PRO A 71 11.89 34.38 -23.54
CA PRO A 71 10.44 34.18 -23.64
C PRO A 71 10.00 32.73 -23.48
N VAL A 72 10.70 31.78 -24.11
CA VAL A 72 10.40 30.34 -23.97
C VAL A 72 10.46 29.90 -22.51
N PHE A 73 11.52 30.30 -21.80
CA PHE A 73 11.66 29.99 -20.37
C PHE A 73 10.58 30.65 -19.51
N LYS A 74 10.21 31.91 -19.80
CA LYS A 74 9.13 32.61 -19.09
C LYS A 74 7.78 31.92 -19.29
N GLU A 75 7.48 31.47 -20.50
CA GLU A 75 6.27 30.71 -20.78
C GLU A 75 6.26 29.36 -20.04
N MET A 76 7.37 28.63 -20.09
CA MET A 76 7.55 27.37 -19.33
C MET A 76 7.32 27.61 -17.84
N LYS A 77 7.94 28.65 -17.27
CA LYS A 77 7.80 29.02 -15.86
C LYS A 77 6.33 29.31 -15.49
N ALA A 78 5.62 30.08 -16.30
CA ALA A 78 4.21 30.39 -16.05
C ALA A 78 3.33 29.12 -16.06
N ARG A 79 3.59 28.19 -16.99
CA ARG A 79 2.89 26.89 -17.04
C ARG A 79 3.21 26.03 -15.82
N TYR A 80 4.47 25.99 -15.40
CA TYR A 80 4.89 25.27 -14.20
C TYR A 80 4.20 25.84 -12.95
N GLU A 81 4.19 27.16 -12.78
CA GLU A 81 3.51 27.83 -11.65
C GLU A 81 2.00 27.55 -11.64
N ALA A 82 1.35 27.51 -12.81
CA ALA A 82 -0.06 27.15 -12.93
C ALA A 82 -0.32 25.70 -12.48
N ILE A 83 0.53 24.75 -12.88
CA ILE A 83 0.44 23.34 -12.45
C ILE A 83 0.68 23.22 -10.94
N ALA A 84 1.72 23.87 -10.42
CA ALA A 84 2.03 23.87 -9.00
C ALA A 84 0.88 24.44 -8.16
N GLY A 85 0.23 25.50 -8.64
CA GLY A 85 -0.97 26.06 -8.02
C GLY A 85 -2.16 25.08 -8.00
N LEU A 86 -2.36 24.32 -9.08
CA LEU A 86 -3.38 23.26 -9.12
C LEU A 86 -3.05 22.11 -8.18
N MET A 87 -1.80 21.64 -8.15
CA MET A 87 -1.38 20.56 -7.24
C MET A 87 -1.66 20.95 -5.79
N LYS A 88 -1.19 22.14 -5.36
CA LYS A 88 -1.45 22.64 -4.00
C LYS A 88 -2.93 22.75 -3.66
N LYS A 89 -3.77 23.13 -4.63
CA LYS A 89 -5.23 23.21 -4.44
C LYS A 89 -5.85 21.83 -4.22
N TYR A 90 -5.34 20.81 -4.91
CA TYR A 90 -5.91 19.46 -4.87
C TYR A 90 -5.28 18.53 -3.85
N ASP A 91 -4.15 18.89 -3.23
CA ASP A 91 -3.54 18.13 -2.13
C ASP A 91 -4.56 17.89 -1.00
N CYS A 92 -5.22 18.94 -0.50
CA CYS A 92 -6.26 18.80 0.52
C CYS A 92 -7.44 17.92 0.07
N LEU A 93 -7.83 18.00 -1.21
CA LEU A 93 -8.93 17.20 -1.74
C LEU A 93 -8.56 15.72 -1.81
N ILE A 94 -7.31 15.40 -2.16
CA ILE A 94 -6.81 14.02 -2.17
C ILE A 94 -6.82 13.45 -0.75
N GLU A 95 -6.36 14.20 0.25
CA GLU A 95 -6.41 13.80 1.66
C GLU A 95 -7.85 13.60 2.17
N GLU A 96 -8.78 14.46 1.76
CA GLU A 96 -10.21 14.31 2.08
C GLU A 96 -10.82 13.05 1.45
N ILE A 97 -10.49 12.78 0.17
CA ILE A 97 -10.94 11.58 -0.53
C ILE A 97 -10.38 10.33 0.14
N ASP A 98 -9.07 10.30 0.43
CA ASP A 98 -8.40 9.19 1.10
C ASP A 98 -9.05 8.90 2.46
N SER A 99 -9.19 9.94 3.30
CA SER A 99 -9.85 9.85 4.60
C SER A 99 -11.30 9.37 4.50
N ALA A 100 -12.03 9.77 3.46
CA ALA A 100 -13.41 9.34 3.25
C ALA A 100 -13.48 7.86 2.83
N LEU A 101 -12.57 7.40 1.97
CA LEU A 101 -12.51 6.02 1.50
C LEU A 101 -12.02 5.05 2.58
N GLU A 102 -11.06 5.47 3.42
CA GLU A 102 -10.56 4.70 4.56
C GLU A 102 -11.68 4.28 5.53
N ARG A 103 -12.74 5.11 5.66
CA ARG A 103 -13.91 4.78 6.50
C ARG A 103 -14.68 3.55 6.03
N TYR A 104 -14.48 3.12 4.78
CA TYR A 104 -15.14 1.94 4.21
C TYR A 104 -14.18 0.77 4.01
N ARG A 105 -12.93 0.88 4.51
CA ARG A 105 -11.94 -0.16 4.36
C ARG A 105 -12.37 -1.41 5.11
N SER A 106 -12.34 -2.54 4.42
CA SER A 106 -12.70 -3.87 4.94
C SER A 106 -11.52 -4.85 4.93
N TYR A 107 -10.32 -4.37 4.57
CA TYR A 107 -9.11 -5.17 4.61
C TYR A 107 -7.88 -4.30 4.84
N ARG A 108 -6.84 -4.87 5.46
CA ARG A 108 -5.55 -4.22 5.71
C ARG A 108 -4.41 -5.20 5.49
N TYR A 109 -3.25 -4.68 5.09
CA TYR A 109 -2.01 -5.44 5.07
C TYR A 109 -1.08 -4.93 6.18
N TYR A 110 -0.48 -5.86 6.90
CA TYR A 110 0.49 -5.57 7.96
C TYR A 110 1.81 -6.25 7.64
N LEU A 111 2.90 -5.51 7.72
CA LEU A 111 4.26 -6.04 7.66
C LEU A 111 4.80 -6.20 9.08
N PHE A 112 5.11 -7.42 9.47
CA PHE A 112 5.69 -7.74 10.78
C PHE A 112 7.22 -7.83 10.68
N PRO A 113 7.95 -7.38 11.73
CA PRO A 113 9.41 -7.42 11.73
C PRO A 113 9.96 -8.86 11.84
N GLU A 114 9.22 -9.76 12.49
CA GLU A 114 9.65 -11.12 12.81
C GLU A 114 8.44 -12.04 13.04
N ASP A 115 8.66 -13.35 12.99
CA ASP A 115 7.63 -14.37 13.18
C ASP A 115 6.97 -14.27 14.56
N ASP A 116 7.74 -13.97 15.61
CA ASP A 116 7.21 -13.82 16.97
C ASP A 116 6.22 -12.65 17.06
N ALA A 117 6.40 -11.59 16.27
CA ALA A 117 5.44 -10.49 16.20
C ALA A 117 4.14 -10.91 15.53
N VAL A 118 4.20 -11.81 14.53
CA VAL A 118 3.01 -12.44 13.94
C VAL A 118 2.27 -13.28 14.98
N VAL A 119 2.98 -14.12 15.73
CA VAL A 119 2.37 -14.98 16.75
C VAL A 119 1.66 -14.14 17.81
N ARG A 120 2.31 -13.07 18.32
CA ARG A 120 1.70 -12.11 19.27
C ARG A 120 0.47 -11.42 18.68
N PHE A 121 0.48 -11.09 17.39
CA PHE A 121 -0.69 -10.50 16.73
C PHE A 121 -1.86 -11.48 16.65
N VAL A 122 -1.61 -12.70 16.17
CA VAL A 122 -2.62 -13.76 16.09
C VAL A 122 -3.22 -14.04 17.47
N ASP A 123 -2.37 -14.10 18.50
CA ASP A 123 -2.79 -14.23 19.90
C ASP A 123 -3.73 -13.09 20.31
N ALA A 124 -3.32 -11.84 20.12
CA ALA A 124 -4.11 -10.68 20.49
C ALA A 124 -5.45 -10.59 19.73
N VAL A 125 -5.50 -11.08 18.49
CA VAL A 125 -6.71 -11.10 17.68
C VAL A 125 -7.67 -12.19 18.13
N PHE A 126 -7.18 -13.41 18.39
CA PHE A 126 -8.04 -14.59 18.52
C PHE A 126 -8.11 -15.23 19.91
N SER A 127 -7.17 -14.95 20.83
CA SER A 127 -7.10 -15.64 22.14
C SER A 127 -8.37 -15.53 22.98
N SER A 128 -9.05 -14.38 22.92
CA SER A 128 -10.30 -14.13 23.63
C SER A 128 -11.55 -14.43 22.79
N ARG A 129 -11.39 -15.07 21.64
CA ARG A 129 -12.48 -15.41 20.71
C ARG A 129 -12.86 -16.88 20.82
N GLY A 130 -14.01 -17.22 20.24
CA GLY A 130 -14.51 -18.60 20.21
C GLY A 130 -13.71 -19.48 19.25
N ASP A 131 -14.41 -20.38 18.55
CA ASP A 131 -13.80 -21.27 17.57
C ASP A 131 -13.18 -20.48 16.39
N VAL A 132 -11.91 -20.78 16.10
CA VAL A 132 -11.16 -20.27 14.95
C VAL A 132 -10.99 -21.39 13.93
N THR A 133 -11.32 -21.07 12.67
CA THR A 133 -11.15 -21.95 11.53
C THR A 133 -9.78 -21.75 10.91
N VAL A 134 -9.04 -22.82 10.69
CA VAL A 134 -7.69 -22.83 10.13
C VAL A 134 -7.69 -23.60 8.80
N LYS A 135 -7.17 -22.97 7.74
CA LYS A 135 -7.06 -23.56 6.40
C LYS A 135 -5.63 -23.35 5.85
N PRO A 136 -4.84 -24.41 5.63
CA PRO A 136 -3.56 -24.31 4.93
C PRO A 136 -3.77 -23.83 3.48
N VAL A 137 -2.84 -23.02 2.95
CA VAL A 137 -2.97 -22.43 1.62
C VAL A 137 -2.28 -23.28 0.54
N ILE A 138 -1.04 -23.78 0.72
CA ILE A 138 -0.35 -24.73 -0.20
C ILE A 138 0.76 -25.51 0.54
N MET A 139 1.04 -26.75 0.06
CA MET A 139 2.03 -27.79 0.42
C MET A 139 1.50 -29.00 1.21
N SER A 140 2.15 -30.16 1.01
CA SER A 140 1.60 -31.53 1.19
C SER A 140 0.64 -31.66 2.36
N GLU A 141 -0.64 -31.86 2.04
CA GLU A 141 -1.75 -31.90 3.00
C GLU A 141 -1.45 -32.84 4.18
N ASN A 142 -0.71 -33.93 3.96
CA ASN A 142 -0.47 -34.97 4.94
C ASN A 142 0.32 -34.51 6.19
N ASN A 143 1.44 -33.80 6.02
CA ASN A 143 2.28 -33.41 7.16
C ASN A 143 1.64 -32.28 7.99
N ILE A 144 0.96 -31.34 7.34
CA ILE A 144 0.24 -30.25 8.01
C ILE A 144 -1.02 -30.80 8.69
N ALA A 145 -1.78 -31.68 8.02
CA ALA A 145 -2.93 -32.35 8.60
C ALA A 145 -2.54 -33.11 9.87
N GLU A 146 -1.48 -33.91 9.83
CA GLU A 146 -0.99 -34.66 10.98
C GLU A 146 -0.58 -33.74 12.14
N ALA A 147 0.10 -32.62 11.84
CA ALA A 147 0.46 -31.63 12.86
C ALA A 147 -0.78 -30.99 13.51
N LEU A 148 -1.77 -30.58 12.71
CA LEU A 148 -3.00 -29.97 13.20
C LEU A 148 -3.86 -30.97 14.00
N GLU A 149 -3.93 -32.23 13.58
CA GLU A 149 -4.62 -33.31 14.31
C GLU A 149 -3.91 -33.64 15.63
N LYS A 150 -2.57 -33.69 15.66
CA LYS A 150 -1.77 -33.85 16.90
C LYS A 150 -1.96 -32.69 17.86
N MET A 151 -2.16 -31.49 17.33
CA MET A 151 -2.55 -30.34 18.12
C MET A 151 -4.01 -30.42 18.58
N GLY A 152 -4.79 -31.44 18.26
CA GLY A 152 -6.19 -31.55 18.70
C GLY A 152 -7.17 -30.68 17.91
N GLY A 153 -6.80 -30.26 16.69
CA GLY A 153 -7.70 -29.55 15.78
C GLY A 153 -8.86 -30.44 15.34
N ARG A 154 -10.09 -29.95 15.47
CA ARG A 154 -11.27 -30.67 14.99
C ARG A 154 -11.38 -30.50 13.48
N LYS A 155 -11.14 -31.59 12.74
CA LYS A 155 -11.29 -31.61 11.29
C LYS A 155 -12.76 -31.47 10.87
N ILE A 156 -13.07 -30.45 10.07
CA ILE A 156 -14.42 -30.20 9.55
C ILE A 156 -14.54 -30.38 8.03
N SER A 157 -13.41 -30.38 7.32
CA SER A 157 -13.33 -30.77 5.90
C SER A 157 -11.92 -31.27 5.56
N ARG A 158 -11.68 -31.62 4.29
CA ARG A 158 -10.40 -32.19 3.82
C ARG A 158 -9.16 -31.42 4.32
N VAL A 159 -9.21 -30.09 4.27
CA VAL A 159 -8.09 -29.18 4.64
C VAL A 159 -8.51 -28.12 5.66
N THR A 160 -9.56 -28.36 6.44
CA THR A 160 -10.08 -27.35 7.38
C THR A 160 -10.19 -27.91 8.78
N TYR A 161 -9.60 -27.19 9.73
CA TYR A 161 -9.54 -27.54 11.14
C TYR A 161 -10.12 -26.41 11.99
N VAL A 162 -10.70 -26.76 13.13
CA VAL A 162 -11.22 -25.80 14.10
C VAL A 162 -10.48 -25.96 15.41
N PHE A 163 -10.05 -24.83 15.98
CA PHE A 163 -9.37 -24.73 17.27
C PHE A 163 -10.08 -23.70 18.15
N PRO A 164 -10.08 -23.87 19.49
CA PRO A 164 -10.40 -22.77 20.39
C PRO A 164 -9.47 -21.56 20.14
N GLY A 165 -9.99 -20.34 20.25
CA GLY A 165 -9.23 -19.11 19.97
C GLY A 165 -7.97 -18.95 20.80
N GLU A 166 -7.98 -19.40 22.06
CA GLU A 166 -6.83 -19.46 22.98
C GLU A 166 -5.62 -20.25 22.43
N ARG A 167 -5.80 -21.03 21.37
CA ARG A 167 -4.75 -21.84 20.73
C ARG A 167 -4.33 -21.31 19.36
N ALA A 168 -4.90 -20.20 18.90
CA ALA A 168 -4.59 -19.64 17.59
C ALA A 168 -3.10 -19.30 17.44
N SER A 169 -2.48 -18.78 18.50
CA SER A 169 -1.05 -18.45 18.53
C SER A 169 -0.17 -19.69 18.41
N GLU A 170 -0.50 -20.80 19.09
CA GLU A 170 0.19 -22.08 18.93
C GLU A 170 0.11 -22.57 17.48
N VAL A 171 -1.04 -22.42 16.83
CA VAL A 171 -1.22 -22.87 15.44
C VAL A 171 -0.39 -22.00 14.50
N ALA A 172 -0.39 -20.67 14.68
CA ALA A 172 0.41 -19.76 13.87
C ALA A 172 1.90 -20.06 14.02
N ASP A 173 2.36 -20.33 15.25
CA ASP A 173 3.73 -20.72 15.55
C ASP A 173 4.17 -21.98 14.77
N VAL A 174 3.29 -22.98 14.69
CA VAL A 174 3.55 -24.20 13.93
C VAL A 174 3.67 -23.92 12.44
N PHE A 175 2.82 -23.07 11.86
CA PHE A 175 2.96 -22.70 10.46
C PHE A 175 4.26 -21.96 10.20
N LEU A 176 4.57 -20.93 10.98
CA LEU A 176 5.76 -20.10 10.75
C LEU A 176 7.06 -20.89 10.92
N ARG A 177 7.16 -21.74 11.95
CA ARG A 177 8.41 -22.42 12.29
C ARG A 177 8.58 -23.80 11.67
N LYS A 178 7.50 -24.59 11.55
CA LYS A 178 7.57 -25.96 11.01
C LYS A 178 7.21 -26.05 9.55
N PHE A 179 6.45 -25.07 9.04
CA PHE A 179 6.02 -25.00 7.66
C PHE A 179 6.24 -23.60 7.07
N PRO A 180 7.47 -23.04 7.14
CA PRO A 180 7.76 -21.65 6.75
C PRO A 180 7.39 -21.35 5.29
N THR A 181 7.37 -22.38 4.46
CA THR A 181 6.96 -22.30 3.05
C THR A 181 5.47 -22.62 2.85
N ALA A 182 4.62 -22.60 3.87
CA ALA A 182 3.20 -22.93 3.76
C ALA A 182 2.32 -21.79 4.29
N GLY A 183 1.59 -21.10 3.40
CA GLY A 183 0.63 -20.09 3.84
C GLY A 183 -0.52 -20.69 4.66
N PHE A 184 -1.23 -19.85 5.40
CA PHE A 184 -2.45 -20.26 6.12
C PHE A 184 -3.49 -19.15 6.15
N VAL A 185 -4.73 -19.57 6.37
CA VAL A 185 -5.86 -18.70 6.70
C VAL A 185 -6.35 -19.07 8.09
N MET A 186 -6.53 -18.07 8.95
CA MET A 186 -7.25 -18.18 10.22
C MET A 186 -8.46 -17.26 10.17
N GLU A 187 -9.65 -17.77 10.43
CA GLU A 187 -10.86 -16.96 10.40
C GLU A 187 -11.86 -17.33 11.49
N ASP A 188 -12.53 -16.33 12.02
CA ASP A 188 -13.75 -16.48 12.80
C ASP A 188 -14.93 -15.84 12.06
N ARG A 189 -16.02 -15.52 12.76
CA ARG A 189 -17.21 -14.91 12.14
C ARG A 189 -16.98 -13.50 11.60
N GLU A 190 -15.98 -12.79 12.11
CA GLU A 190 -15.79 -11.36 11.82
C GLU A 190 -14.44 -11.06 11.16
N ILE A 191 -13.39 -11.80 11.48
CA ILE A 191 -12.02 -11.50 11.07
C ILE A 191 -11.44 -12.71 10.38
N LYS A 192 -10.80 -12.45 9.24
CA LYS A 192 -10.02 -13.41 8.48
C LYS A 192 -8.61 -12.89 8.31
N ILE A 193 -7.66 -13.63 8.85
CA ILE A 193 -6.23 -13.45 8.67
C ILE A 193 -5.78 -14.39 7.56
N THR A 194 -5.09 -13.85 6.55
CA THR A 194 -4.44 -14.62 5.48
C THR A 194 -2.96 -14.29 5.47
N TRP A 195 -2.14 -15.31 5.71
CA TRP A 195 -0.70 -15.24 5.54
C TRP A 195 -0.28 -16.02 4.30
N LYS A 196 0.57 -15.39 3.47
CA LYS A 196 1.13 -16.00 2.27
C LYS A 196 2.65 -16.14 2.45
N GLN A 197 3.18 -17.24 1.91
CA GLN A 197 4.56 -17.72 2.05
C GLN A 197 5.63 -16.63 1.90
N ASP A 198 6.77 -16.85 2.55
CA ASP A 198 8.05 -16.16 2.34
C ASP A 198 8.10 -14.64 2.64
N VAL A 199 7.04 -14.07 3.20
CA VAL A 199 7.03 -12.67 3.66
C VAL A 199 6.23 -12.55 4.96
N ASN A 200 6.72 -11.77 5.91
CA ASN A 200 6.00 -11.40 7.14
C ASN A 200 4.85 -10.40 6.87
N VAL A 201 4.17 -10.56 5.74
CA VAL A 201 3.00 -9.75 5.37
C VAL A 201 1.73 -10.56 5.57
N ILE A 202 0.82 -9.98 6.34
CA ILE A 202 -0.48 -10.57 6.61
C ILE A 202 -1.56 -9.66 6.06
N ARG A 203 -2.49 -10.26 5.31
CA ARG A 203 -3.75 -9.61 4.97
C ARG A 203 -4.78 -9.94 6.04
N VAL A 204 -5.46 -8.93 6.54
CA VAL A 204 -6.63 -9.10 7.41
C VAL A 204 -7.86 -8.56 6.71
N ASP A 205 -8.91 -9.35 6.59
CA ASP A 205 -10.24 -8.96 6.15
C ASP A 205 -11.15 -8.89 7.38
N ALA A 206 -11.83 -7.76 7.60
CA ALA A 206 -12.72 -7.54 8.73
C ALA A 206 -13.72 -6.40 8.44
N PRO A 207 -14.84 -6.28 9.19
CA PRO A 207 -15.67 -5.08 9.18
C PRO A 207 -14.85 -3.82 9.46
N LYS A 208 -15.25 -2.69 8.87
CA LYS A 208 -14.54 -1.42 8.99
C LYS A 208 -14.31 -0.99 10.44
N GLU A 209 -15.25 -1.30 11.33
CA GLU A 209 -15.18 -0.99 12.76
C GLU A 209 -14.03 -1.74 13.44
N LYS A 210 -13.68 -2.93 12.94
CA LYS A 210 -12.60 -3.78 13.46
C LYS A 210 -11.25 -3.46 12.87
N ILE A 211 -11.18 -2.93 11.65
CA ILE A 211 -9.90 -2.55 11.02
C ILE A 211 -9.13 -1.55 11.90
N PHE A 212 -9.81 -0.57 12.50
CA PHE A 212 -9.15 0.39 13.39
C PHE A 212 -8.56 -0.26 14.66
N GLU A 213 -9.32 -1.16 15.31
CA GLU A 213 -8.84 -1.92 16.48
C GLU A 213 -7.63 -2.81 16.12
N LEU A 214 -7.65 -3.38 14.91
CA LEU A 214 -6.57 -4.21 14.39
C LEU A 214 -5.32 -3.38 14.04
N ASP A 215 -5.47 -2.17 13.51
CA ASP A 215 -4.35 -1.25 13.24
C ASP A 215 -3.59 -0.93 14.53
N GLU A 216 -4.30 -0.67 15.64
CA GLU A 216 -3.66 -0.49 16.95
C GLU A 216 -2.97 -1.74 17.46
N THR A 217 -3.64 -2.89 17.35
CA THR A 217 -3.10 -4.18 17.79
C THR A 217 -1.82 -4.53 17.05
N ALA A 218 -1.81 -4.32 15.73
CA ALA A 218 -0.66 -4.51 14.86
C ALA A 218 0.52 -3.61 15.28
N ARG A 219 0.26 -2.31 15.53
CA ARG A 219 1.31 -1.37 15.98
C ARG A 219 1.89 -1.77 17.34
N ARG A 220 1.09 -2.25 18.29
CA ARG A 220 1.56 -2.67 19.62
C ARG A 220 2.57 -3.82 19.56
N VAL A 221 2.48 -4.67 18.55
CA VAL A 221 3.43 -5.78 18.34
C VAL A 221 4.57 -5.45 17.37
N GLY A 222 4.68 -4.18 16.96
CA GLY A 222 5.76 -3.66 16.10
C GLY A 222 5.50 -3.77 14.60
N ALA A 223 4.27 -4.07 14.17
CA ALA A 223 3.95 -4.17 12.76
C ALA A 223 3.76 -2.79 12.10
N THR A 224 4.09 -2.71 10.82
CA THR A 224 3.82 -1.55 9.96
C THR A 224 2.52 -1.76 9.20
N VAL A 225 1.60 -0.81 9.31
CA VAL A 225 0.38 -0.76 8.50
C VAL A 225 0.77 -0.35 7.09
N LEU A 226 0.51 -1.22 6.11
CA LEU A 226 0.83 -0.94 4.71
C LEU A 226 -0.32 -0.16 4.06
N SER A 227 0.02 0.97 3.46
CA SER A 227 -0.84 1.76 2.57
C SER A 227 -0.85 1.11 1.19
N VAL A 228 -1.65 0.04 1.07
CA VAL A 228 -1.96 -0.63 -0.20
C VAL A 228 -3.36 -0.26 -0.67
#